data_AF-A0A940CF85-F1
#
_entry.id   AF-A0A940CF85-F1
#
_cell.length_a   1.000
_cell.length_b   1.000
_cell.length_c   1.000
_cell.angle_alpha   90.00
_cell.angle_beta   90.00
_cell.angle_gamma   90.00
#
_symmetry.space_group_name_H-M   'P 1'
#
loop_
_entity.id
_entity.type
_entity.pdbx_description
1 polymer ?
#
loop_
_entity_poly.entity_id
_entity_poly.type
_entity_poly.pdbx_seq_one_letter_code
_entity_poly.pdbx_strand_id
1 'polypeptide(L)'
;MKKFRSLALLMIAALAVSMLAPTAVSAASEPGYVYDFYYEEDLEDVYVITSLYCCEAGWEDHALKIVAVDAGELGDTNFYINSIADGDMEASDYPYMAFSVKNPTDATEFEGHFGTNLHPISGSTVFHADIEPNMTEYKTFIVNMPQSNHDNVNRINAPGGLSDQEGATANMVAEMEDGESFWEGTVTTMRFDSIYRSGRSGEAQDGDTMYIAWMAFFETEEDAKNYKGPEHSSERTPEPTRDPSTIDMKPFNLLVFDTEDYDDFFNPTSQISEIYFDDEKKCYSIDVMSGIDPNVELLFDMFLDEEVPCDEYKILQFAARVNTAEGNKSGSFYYSTDKHGGYNEPQNIIYNYATTDEIQVVNIDLSRAAAWSGTALKCRFDMFTSCNEDTTFDLYYMAFFSNKDAADAFAAEYAEKGRDAFPAKPTKAPTAAPTEKPTEAPATAVSATDALKVTDAPKTTGEAGNETKETAKKDNKWLVPVVIGAVVVAAAVAAAVIVASKKKKK
;
A
#
# COMPACT_ATOMS: atom_id res chain seq x y z
N MET A 1 -1.80 60.95 41.84
CA MET A 1 -1.33 59.63 42.35
C MET A 1 -2.40 58.51 42.34
N LYS A 2 -3.71 58.77 42.50
CA LYS A 2 -4.72 57.69 42.49
C LYS A 2 -4.91 56.99 41.12
N LYS A 3 -4.81 57.71 40.00
CA LYS A 3 -5.00 57.13 38.64
C LYS A 3 -3.90 56.14 38.20
N PHE A 4 -2.68 56.27 38.71
CA PHE A 4 -1.57 55.35 38.40
C PHE A 4 -1.64 54.02 39.16
N ARG A 5 -2.25 54.02 40.37
CA ARG A 5 -2.44 52.79 41.16
C ARG A 5 -3.49 51.87 40.54
N SER A 6 -4.55 52.42 39.94
CA SER A 6 -5.58 51.64 39.25
C SER A 6 -5.07 50.96 37.99
N LEU A 7 -4.18 51.61 37.23
CA LEU A 7 -3.61 51.04 36.00
C LEU A 7 -2.60 49.91 36.30
N ALA A 8 -1.82 50.04 37.38
CA ALA A 8 -0.91 49.00 37.82
C ALA A 8 -1.66 47.75 38.34
N LEU A 9 -2.76 47.93 39.09
CA LEU A 9 -3.60 46.81 39.52
C LEU A 9 -4.28 46.10 38.34
N LEU A 10 -4.75 46.84 37.33
CA LEU A 10 -5.35 46.26 36.12
C LEU A 10 -4.32 45.48 35.29
N MET A 11 -3.06 45.94 35.19
CA MET A 11 -2.01 45.16 34.52
C MET A 11 -1.62 43.90 35.29
N ILE A 12 -1.56 43.96 36.62
CA ILE A 12 -1.25 42.77 37.45
C ILE A 12 -2.40 41.76 37.38
N ALA A 13 -3.66 42.22 37.40
CA ALA A 13 -4.82 41.35 37.21
C ALA A 13 -4.85 40.75 35.79
N ALA A 14 -4.51 41.52 34.75
CA ALA A 14 -4.41 40.99 33.39
C ALA A 14 -3.27 39.97 33.22
N LEU A 15 -2.12 40.18 33.87
CA LEU A 15 -1.02 39.20 33.90
C LEU A 15 -1.38 37.93 34.69
N ALA A 16 -2.10 38.08 35.81
CA ALA A 16 -2.54 36.94 36.60
C ALA A 16 -3.62 36.13 35.87
N VAL A 17 -4.52 36.80 35.12
CA VAL A 17 -5.52 36.14 34.27
C VAL A 17 -4.86 35.50 33.03
N SER A 18 -3.80 36.07 32.47
CA SER A 18 -3.04 35.40 31.38
C SER A 18 -2.20 34.21 31.84
N MET A 19 -1.83 34.17 33.13
CA MET A 19 -1.14 33.00 33.73
C MET A 19 -2.11 31.92 34.24
N LEU A 20 -3.41 32.23 34.30
CA LEU A 20 -4.50 31.30 34.66
C LEU A 20 -5.38 30.93 33.46
N ALA A 21 -5.10 31.48 32.28
CA ALA A 21 -5.65 30.92 31.06
C ALA A 21 -5.17 29.47 31.02
N PRO A 22 -6.06 28.47 30.87
CA PRO A 22 -5.61 27.12 30.58
C PRO A 22 -4.66 27.28 29.40
N THR A 23 -3.41 26.85 29.56
CA THR A 23 -2.58 26.54 28.41
C THR A 23 -3.49 25.71 27.53
N ALA A 24 -3.84 26.23 26.35
CA ALA A 24 -4.47 25.40 25.35
C ALA A 24 -3.53 24.20 25.25
N VAL A 25 -3.98 23.05 25.75
CA VAL A 25 -3.35 21.79 25.41
C VAL A 25 -3.45 21.83 23.90
N SER A 26 -2.32 22.04 23.24
CA SER A 26 -2.27 21.91 21.79
C SER A 26 -2.95 20.58 21.52
N ALA A 27 -4.00 20.57 20.71
CA ALA A 27 -4.42 19.31 20.13
C ALA A 27 -3.14 18.66 19.58
N ALA A 28 -2.94 17.37 19.86
CA ALA A 28 -1.84 16.62 19.27
C ALA A 28 -1.85 16.91 17.76
N SER A 29 -0.66 17.08 17.16
CA SER A 29 -0.64 17.14 15.70
C SER A 29 -1.31 15.87 15.14
N GLU A 30 -2.07 16.02 14.06
CA GLU A 30 -2.64 14.86 13.38
C GLU A 30 -1.50 13.92 12.97
N PRO A 31 -1.68 12.59 13.09
CA PRO A 31 -0.66 11.65 12.64
C PRO A 31 -0.39 11.83 11.15
N GLY A 32 0.85 11.57 10.73
CA GLY A 32 1.20 11.56 9.31
C GLY A 32 0.55 10.39 8.58
N TYR A 33 0.44 9.25 9.26
CA TYR A 33 -0.21 8.04 8.76
C TYR A 33 -1.01 7.38 9.88
N VAL A 34 -2.19 6.86 9.54
CA VAL A 34 -3.06 6.15 10.47
C VAL A 34 -3.69 4.93 9.81
N TYR A 35 -3.61 3.80 10.50
CA TYR A 35 -4.34 2.58 10.28
C TYR A 35 -5.44 2.51 11.35
N ASP A 36 -6.69 2.62 10.94
CA ASP A 36 -7.89 2.70 11.77
C ASP A 36 -8.82 1.51 11.48
N PHE A 37 -8.79 0.49 12.33
CA PHE A 37 -9.56 -0.75 12.12
C PHE A 37 -10.99 -0.66 12.69
N TYR A 38 -11.51 0.54 12.90
CA TYR A 38 -12.80 0.74 13.55
C TYR A 38 -13.98 0.16 12.75
N TYR A 39 -13.94 0.26 11.43
CA TYR A 39 -15.00 -0.28 10.56
C TYR A 39 -14.59 -1.63 9.96
N GLU A 40 -15.53 -2.60 9.97
CA GLU A 40 -15.30 -3.95 9.43
C GLU A 40 -14.91 -3.93 7.96
N GLU A 41 -15.58 -3.08 7.18
CA GLU A 41 -15.31 -2.85 5.75
C GLU A 41 -13.86 -2.43 5.48
N ASP A 42 -13.20 -1.72 6.42
CA ASP A 42 -11.84 -1.24 6.23
C ASP A 42 -10.80 -2.38 6.27
N LEU A 43 -11.11 -3.53 6.88
CA LEU A 43 -10.21 -4.69 6.92
C LEU A 43 -10.00 -5.31 5.52
N GLU A 44 -11.00 -5.21 4.65
CA GLU A 44 -10.96 -5.74 3.29
C GLU A 44 -10.75 -4.60 2.26
N ASP A 45 -11.34 -3.42 2.50
CA ASP A 45 -11.38 -2.30 1.56
C ASP A 45 -10.23 -1.29 1.72
N VAL A 46 -9.69 -1.07 2.94
CA VAL A 46 -8.76 0.06 3.26
C VAL A 46 -7.39 -0.39 3.76
N TYR A 47 -7.28 -1.56 4.37
CA TYR A 47 -6.01 -2.16 4.81
C TYR A 47 -5.77 -3.43 4.01
N VAL A 48 -4.76 -3.44 3.13
CA VAL A 48 -4.44 -4.69 2.44
C VAL A 48 -3.73 -5.59 3.44
N ILE A 49 -4.50 -6.43 4.14
CA ILE A 49 -3.95 -7.59 4.80
C ILE A 49 -3.51 -8.55 3.68
N THR A 50 -2.23 -8.47 3.30
CA THR A 50 -1.72 -9.15 2.10
C THR A 50 -1.29 -10.58 2.34
N SER A 51 -1.08 -10.96 3.59
CA SER A 51 -0.73 -12.30 3.98
C SER A 51 -1.09 -12.52 5.44
N LEU A 52 -1.57 -13.73 5.73
CA LEU A 52 -1.79 -14.27 7.06
C LEU A 52 -0.99 -15.56 7.17
N TYR A 53 -0.16 -15.67 8.20
CA TYR A 53 0.60 -16.88 8.49
C TYR A 53 0.28 -17.35 9.91
N CYS A 54 -0.07 -18.63 10.04
CA CYS A 54 -0.49 -19.24 11.31
C CYS A 54 -1.53 -18.40 12.09
N CYS A 55 -2.42 -17.71 11.37
CA CYS A 55 -3.47 -16.89 11.96
C CYS A 55 -4.64 -16.64 11.03
N GLU A 56 -5.76 -16.25 11.62
CA GLU A 56 -6.94 -15.72 10.96
C GLU A 56 -7.14 -14.27 11.39
N ALA A 57 -7.50 -13.42 10.43
CA ALA A 57 -7.99 -12.07 10.70
C ALA A 57 -9.52 -12.06 10.65
N GLY A 58 -10.13 -11.28 11.52
CA GLY A 58 -11.54 -10.96 11.50
C GLY A 58 -11.80 -9.60 12.13
N TRP A 59 -13.06 -9.23 12.24
CA TRP A 59 -13.46 -7.98 12.89
C TRP A 59 -14.36 -8.26 14.10
N GLU A 60 -14.04 -7.67 15.23
CA GLU A 60 -14.85 -7.73 16.44
C GLU A 60 -14.49 -6.56 17.35
N ASP A 61 -15.49 -5.99 18.05
CA ASP A 61 -15.28 -4.91 19.01
C ASP A 61 -14.60 -3.66 18.39
N HIS A 62 -15.05 -3.30 17.18
CA HIS A 62 -14.54 -2.15 16.41
C HIS A 62 -13.01 -2.17 16.24
N ALA A 63 -12.47 -3.36 15.98
CA ALA A 63 -11.04 -3.59 15.85
C ALA A 63 -10.74 -4.79 14.94
N LEU A 64 -9.52 -4.79 14.40
CA LEU A 64 -8.93 -5.96 13.80
C LEU A 64 -8.69 -7.01 14.89
N LYS A 65 -9.30 -8.18 14.73
CA LYS A 65 -9.10 -9.35 15.57
C LYS A 65 -8.15 -10.31 14.86
N ILE A 66 -7.03 -10.62 15.51
CA ILE A 66 -6.10 -11.66 15.06
C ILE A 66 -6.25 -12.87 15.99
N VAL A 67 -6.46 -14.05 15.41
CA VAL A 67 -6.53 -15.32 16.13
C VAL A 67 -5.44 -16.24 15.62
N ALA A 68 -4.59 -16.75 16.51
CA ALA A 68 -3.59 -17.74 16.16
C ALA A 68 -4.26 -19.08 15.79
N VAL A 69 -3.90 -19.64 14.64
CA VAL A 69 -4.36 -20.96 14.17
C VAL A 69 -3.17 -21.70 13.57
N ASP A 70 -3.13 -23.03 13.72
CA ASP A 70 -2.05 -23.86 13.20
C ASP A 70 -0.65 -23.35 13.62
N ALA A 71 -0.53 -22.82 14.85
CA ALA A 71 0.65 -22.09 15.31
C ALA A 71 1.93 -22.96 15.35
N GLY A 72 1.78 -24.29 15.34
CA GLY A 72 2.91 -25.23 15.35
C GLY A 72 3.78 -25.09 16.62
N GLU A 73 5.00 -25.63 16.59
CA GLU A 73 5.93 -25.51 17.74
C GLU A 73 6.60 -24.14 17.85
N LEU A 74 6.58 -23.34 16.77
CA LEU A 74 7.26 -22.04 16.72
C LEU A 74 6.30 -20.87 17.02
N GLY A 75 5.02 -20.95 16.63
CA GLY A 75 4.01 -19.96 17.01
C GLY A 75 4.19 -18.58 16.38
N ASP A 76 4.58 -18.54 15.10
CA ASP A 76 4.88 -17.30 14.35
C ASP A 76 3.60 -16.74 13.68
N THR A 77 2.63 -16.33 14.50
CA THR A 77 1.38 -15.70 14.03
C THR A 77 1.68 -14.29 13.52
N ASN A 78 1.60 -14.09 12.21
CA ASN A 78 1.84 -12.78 11.61
C ASN A 78 0.89 -12.40 10.48
N PHE A 79 0.69 -11.10 10.32
CA PHE A 79 -0.05 -10.51 9.21
C PHE A 79 0.71 -9.33 8.61
N TYR A 80 0.49 -9.06 7.33
CA TYR A 80 1.13 -7.95 6.62
C TYR A 80 0.14 -6.82 6.39
N ILE A 81 0.62 -5.58 6.41
CA ILE A 81 -0.11 -4.43 5.86
C ILE A 81 0.72 -3.86 4.71
N ASN A 82 0.24 -4.04 3.49
CA ASN A 82 0.78 -3.38 2.30
C ASN A 82 -0.11 -2.20 1.93
N SER A 83 -0.10 -1.17 2.76
CA SER A 83 -0.66 0.12 2.34
C SER A 83 0.05 1.23 3.10
N ILE A 84 1.22 1.60 2.60
CA ILE A 84 1.63 3.00 2.62
C ILE A 84 1.26 3.56 1.24
N ALA A 85 -0.04 3.40 0.94
CA ALA A 85 -0.63 3.50 -0.40
C ALA A 85 -0.77 4.95 -0.89
N ASP A 86 -0.63 5.93 0.02
CA ASP A 86 -0.88 7.34 -0.29
C ASP A 86 0.36 8.24 -0.19
N GLY A 87 1.56 7.69 0.04
CA GLY A 87 2.77 8.50 0.10
C GLY A 87 4.05 7.72 0.35
N ASP A 88 5.17 8.26 -0.10
CA ASP A 88 6.49 7.80 0.32
C ASP A 88 6.64 8.09 1.83
N MET A 89 6.18 7.19 2.72
CA MET A 89 6.41 7.36 4.17
C MET A 89 7.91 7.25 4.42
N GLU A 90 8.55 8.40 4.53
CA GLU A 90 9.95 8.47 4.91
C GLU A 90 10.08 8.13 6.40
N ALA A 91 10.76 7.02 6.67
CA ALA A 91 10.95 6.49 8.02
C ALA A 91 11.53 7.57 8.97
N SER A 92 12.44 8.40 8.47
CA SER A 92 13.06 9.48 9.23
C SER A 92 12.09 10.57 9.70
N ASP A 93 10.99 10.77 8.95
CA ASP A 93 10.01 11.80 9.27
C ASP A 93 9.05 11.31 10.36
N TYR A 94 8.88 9.99 10.52
CA TYR A 94 7.95 9.40 11.48
C TYR A 94 8.62 8.35 12.39
N PRO A 95 9.49 8.77 13.32
CA PRO A 95 10.21 7.85 14.20
C PRO A 95 9.36 7.25 15.33
N TYR A 96 8.13 7.70 15.55
CA TYR A 96 7.26 7.22 16.62
C TYR A 96 5.99 6.59 16.07
N MET A 97 5.71 5.36 16.50
CA MET A 97 4.42 4.71 16.28
C MET A 97 3.66 4.64 17.60
N ALA A 98 2.39 5.06 17.60
CA ALA A 98 1.44 4.78 18.67
C ALA A 98 0.41 3.77 18.17
N PHE A 99 -0.01 2.84 19.02
CA PHE A 99 -0.99 1.84 18.64
C PHE A 99 -1.86 1.45 19.84
N SER A 100 -3.12 1.11 19.59
CA SER A 100 -4.09 0.74 20.62
C SER A 100 -4.50 -0.71 20.50
N VAL A 101 -4.22 -1.50 21.54
CA VAL A 101 -4.46 -2.94 21.55
C VAL A 101 -5.16 -3.42 22.82
N LYS A 102 -5.91 -4.50 22.69
CA LYS A 102 -6.46 -5.30 23.80
C LYS A 102 -5.89 -6.71 23.67
N ASN A 103 -5.09 -7.08 24.66
CA ASN A 103 -4.31 -8.33 24.70
C ASN A 103 -4.85 -9.28 25.78
N PRO A 104 -5.85 -10.12 25.50
CA PRO A 104 -6.36 -11.09 26.46
C PRO A 104 -5.39 -12.25 26.76
N THR A 105 -4.27 -12.36 26.03
CA THR A 105 -3.27 -13.43 26.20
C THR A 105 -2.22 -13.07 27.26
N ASP A 106 -1.32 -14.00 27.58
CA ASP A 106 -0.14 -13.73 28.41
C ASP A 106 1.09 -13.24 27.63
N ALA A 107 0.95 -12.92 26.32
CA ALA A 107 1.98 -12.26 25.54
C ALA A 107 2.37 -10.91 26.16
N THR A 108 3.66 -10.58 26.11
CA THR A 108 4.23 -9.38 26.74
C THR A 108 4.90 -8.43 25.76
N GLU A 109 5.03 -8.82 24.50
CA GLU A 109 5.63 -8.01 23.46
C GLU A 109 4.68 -7.95 22.24
N PHE A 110 4.69 -6.81 21.57
CA PHE A 110 4.17 -6.64 20.23
C PHE A 110 5.39 -6.47 19.32
N GLU A 111 5.62 -7.44 18.43
CA GLU A 111 6.73 -7.42 17.49
C GLU A 111 6.22 -6.97 16.11
N GLY A 112 7.04 -6.22 15.39
CA GLY A 112 6.79 -5.95 13.99
C GLY A 112 8.08 -5.89 13.19
N HIS A 113 8.00 -6.35 11.96
CA HIS A 113 9.04 -6.20 10.96
C HIS A 113 8.66 -5.10 9.99
N PHE A 114 9.66 -4.39 9.49
CA PHE A 114 9.47 -3.38 8.46
C PHE A 114 10.38 -3.65 7.28
N GLY A 115 9.91 -3.24 6.10
CA GLY A 115 10.70 -3.18 4.88
C GLY A 115 10.72 -1.75 4.35
N THR A 116 11.87 -1.31 3.90
CA THR A 116 12.07 -0.02 3.23
C THR A 116 12.67 -0.24 1.85
N ASN A 117 12.71 0.81 1.03
CA ASN A 117 13.42 0.78 -0.25
C ASN A 117 14.94 0.54 -0.12
N LEU A 118 15.50 0.66 1.09
CA LEU A 118 16.90 0.39 1.39
C LEU A 118 17.11 -0.99 2.02
N HIS A 119 16.14 -1.46 2.82
CA HIS A 119 16.29 -2.67 3.64
C HIS A 119 15.06 -3.58 3.51
N PRO A 120 15.20 -4.83 3.06
CA PRO A 120 14.08 -5.77 3.03
C PRO A 120 13.68 -6.21 4.44
N ILE A 121 12.44 -6.72 4.58
CA ILE A 121 12.00 -7.40 5.81
C ILE A 121 12.97 -8.53 6.13
N SER A 122 13.54 -8.49 7.32
CA SER A 122 14.46 -9.49 7.84
C SER A 122 14.50 -9.44 9.38
N GLY A 123 15.25 -10.34 10.02
CA GLY A 123 15.43 -10.28 11.48
C GLY A 123 16.12 -9.01 11.98
N SER A 124 16.86 -8.31 11.11
CA SER A 124 17.50 -7.05 11.48
C SER A 124 16.57 -5.84 11.38
N THR A 125 15.46 -5.93 10.65
CA THR A 125 14.48 -4.84 10.48
C THR A 125 13.24 -5.07 11.35
N VAL A 126 13.48 -5.33 12.64
CA VAL A 126 12.44 -5.59 13.65
C VAL A 126 12.39 -4.45 14.65
N PHE A 127 11.20 -4.18 15.18
CA PHE A 127 11.00 -3.43 16.40
C PHE A 127 10.16 -4.27 17.38
N HIS A 128 10.39 -4.05 18.67
CA HIS A 128 9.56 -4.58 19.75
C HIS A 128 8.94 -3.43 20.53
N ALA A 129 7.72 -3.66 21.02
CA ALA A 129 7.06 -2.81 22.00
C ALA A 129 6.57 -3.67 23.16
N ASP A 130 6.95 -3.31 24.39
CA ASP A 130 6.43 -3.97 25.58
C ASP A 130 4.93 -3.67 25.73
N ILE A 131 4.13 -4.72 25.85
CA ILE A 131 2.70 -4.63 26.11
C ILE A 131 2.33 -5.35 27.41
N GLU A 132 1.21 -4.96 28.01
CA GLU A 132 0.75 -5.64 29.21
C GLU A 132 0.03 -6.97 28.85
N PRO A 133 0.29 -8.06 29.60
CA PRO A 133 -0.45 -9.30 29.42
C PRO A 133 -1.83 -9.25 30.11
N ASN A 134 -2.77 -10.08 29.65
CA ASN A 134 -4.10 -10.30 30.22
C ASN A 134 -4.95 -9.01 30.31
N MET A 135 -4.83 -8.13 29.33
CA MET A 135 -5.64 -6.92 29.19
C MET A 135 -7.06 -7.24 28.74
N THR A 136 -8.04 -6.77 29.50
CA THR A 136 -9.46 -6.83 29.12
C THR A 136 -9.96 -5.56 28.45
N GLU A 137 -9.17 -4.49 28.45
CA GLU A 137 -9.50 -3.16 27.93
C GLU A 137 -8.41 -2.73 26.95
N TYR A 138 -8.75 -1.87 26.00
CA TYR A 138 -7.78 -1.27 25.08
C TYR A 138 -6.82 -0.35 25.83
N LYS A 139 -5.54 -0.45 25.50
CA LYS A 139 -4.49 0.48 25.95
C LYS A 139 -3.64 0.92 24.78
N THR A 140 -3.19 2.17 24.86
CA THR A 140 -2.27 2.76 23.88
C THR A 140 -0.83 2.55 24.32
N PHE A 141 -0.01 2.05 23.40
CA PHE A 141 1.42 1.88 23.52
C PHE A 141 2.14 2.72 22.48
N ILE A 142 3.40 3.05 22.76
CA ILE A 142 4.22 3.92 21.90
C ILE A 142 5.58 3.29 21.78
N VAL A 143 6.08 3.23 20.55
CA VAL A 143 7.42 2.75 20.23
C VAL A 143 8.19 3.83 19.49
N ASN A 144 9.44 4.00 19.89
CA ASN A 144 10.43 4.74 19.11
C ASN A 144 11.05 3.73 18.13
N MET A 145 10.68 3.82 16.85
CA MET A 145 11.01 2.83 15.83
C MET A 145 12.54 2.73 15.63
N PRO A 146 13.29 3.84 15.46
CA PRO A 146 14.75 3.76 15.37
C PRO A 146 15.41 3.09 16.57
N GLN A 147 15.04 3.51 17.79
CA GLN A 147 15.67 3.01 19.01
C GLN A 147 15.33 1.53 19.24
N SER A 148 14.06 1.16 19.06
CA SER A 148 13.63 -0.23 19.21
C SER A 148 14.31 -1.15 18.21
N ASN A 149 14.52 -0.68 16.97
CA ASN A 149 15.29 -1.41 15.98
C ASN A 149 16.76 -1.58 16.35
N HIS A 150 17.40 -0.50 16.82
CA HIS A 150 18.78 -0.56 17.32
C HIS A 150 18.92 -1.57 18.47
N ASP A 151 17.98 -1.54 19.43
CA ASP A 151 17.96 -2.45 20.58
C ASP A 151 17.76 -3.91 20.15
N ASN A 152 16.94 -4.17 19.13
CA ASN A 152 16.80 -5.49 18.55
C ASN A 152 18.10 -6.00 17.92
N VAL A 153 18.80 -5.18 17.13
CA VAL A 153 20.09 -5.58 16.53
C VAL A 153 21.10 -5.96 17.62
N ASN A 154 21.13 -5.19 18.72
CA ASN A 154 21.94 -5.53 19.89
C ASN A 154 21.49 -6.84 20.56
N ARG A 155 20.18 -7.09 20.65
CA ARG A 155 19.61 -8.36 21.17
C ARG A 155 20.00 -9.56 20.30
N ILE A 156 20.11 -9.39 18.99
CA ILE A 156 20.54 -10.44 18.06
C ILE A 156 22.03 -10.78 18.25
N ASN A 157 22.87 -9.75 18.34
CA ASN A 157 24.33 -9.88 18.38
C ASN A 157 24.89 -10.17 19.79
N ALA A 158 24.11 -9.99 20.85
CA ALA A 158 24.56 -10.22 22.22
C ALA A 158 24.99 -11.70 22.43
N PRO A 159 25.98 -11.97 23.30
CA PRO A 159 26.32 -13.35 23.68
C PRO A 159 25.13 -14.07 24.33
N GLY A 160 24.71 -15.20 23.74
CA GLY A 160 23.47 -15.88 24.12
C GLY A 160 22.19 -15.17 23.67
N GLY A 161 22.32 -14.18 22.77
CA GLY A 161 21.25 -13.46 22.11
C GLY A 161 20.57 -14.30 21.03
N LEU A 162 19.69 -13.68 20.25
CA LEU A 162 18.79 -14.42 19.34
C LEU A 162 19.54 -15.27 18.31
N SER A 163 20.70 -14.82 17.83
CA SER A 163 21.50 -15.58 16.85
C SER A 163 22.26 -16.77 17.45
N ASP A 164 22.46 -16.79 18.77
CA ASP A 164 23.19 -17.84 19.50
C ASP A 164 22.27 -18.96 20.02
N GLN A 165 20.94 -18.83 19.87
CA GLN A 165 19.97 -19.79 20.38
C GLN A 165 19.92 -21.07 19.52
N GLU A 166 19.68 -22.23 20.15
CA GLU A 166 19.60 -23.51 19.46
C GLU A 166 18.42 -23.51 18.46
N GLY A 167 18.73 -23.58 17.17
CA GLY A 167 17.77 -23.53 16.08
C GLY A 167 17.30 -22.12 15.68
N ALA A 168 18.04 -21.08 16.08
CA ALA A 168 17.80 -19.71 15.63
C ALA A 168 17.70 -19.61 14.10
N THR A 169 16.74 -18.80 13.63
CA THR A 169 16.61 -18.40 12.23
C THR A 169 17.30 -17.06 11.96
N ALA A 170 17.59 -16.28 13.02
CA ALA A 170 18.31 -15.02 12.94
C ALA A 170 19.82 -15.24 12.78
N ASN A 171 20.41 -14.58 11.79
CA ASN A 171 21.86 -14.53 11.62
C ASN A 171 22.44 -13.30 12.33
N MET A 172 23.70 -13.37 12.75
CA MET A 172 24.43 -12.18 13.21
C MET A 172 24.37 -11.07 12.16
N VAL A 173 24.13 -9.86 12.64
CA VAL A 173 23.99 -8.66 11.83
C VAL A 173 25.23 -7.79 12.05
N ALA A 174 25.60 -6.96 11.08
CA ALA A 174 26.66 -5.97 11.31
C ALA A 174 26.35 -5.13 12.56
N GLU A 175 27.37 -4.90 13.39
CA GLU A 175 27.23 -4.03 14.57
C GLU A 175 26.81 -2.63 14.13
N MET A 176 25.85 -2.05 14.84
CA MET A 176 25.40 -0.67 14.69
C MET A 176 26.11 0.22 15.68
N GLU A 177 26.57 1.39 15.25
CA GLU A 177 27.01 2.44 16.17
C GLU A 177 25.81 3.01 16.95
N ASP A 178 26.07 3.59 18.13
CA ASP A 178 25.03 4.23 18.96
C ASP A 178 24.21 5.24 18.13
N GLY A 179 22.90 4.99 18.01
CA GLY A 179 21.97 5.84 17.27
C GLY A 179 21.81 5.50 15.78
N GLU A 180 22.50 4.48 15.27
CA GLU A 180 22.19 3.89 13.96
C GLU A 180 20.96 2.99 14.02
N SER A 181 20.21 2.95 12.91
CA SER A 181 19.01 2.13 12.77
C SER A 181 18.78 1.80 11.30
N PHE A 182 18.16 0.67 11.02
CA PHE A 182 17.63 0.35 9.69
C PHE A 182 16.30 1.05 9.38
N TRP A 183 15.72 1.77 10.35
CA TRP A 183 14.53 2.62 10.15
C TRP A 183 14.89 3.88 9.35
N GLU A 184 15.18 3.69 8.06
CA GLU A 184 15.57 4.73 7.12
C GLU A 184 15.05 4.45 5.70
N GLY A 185 14.93 5.52 4.92
CA GLY A 185 14.36 5.49 3.58
C GLY A 185 12.83 5.42 3.60
N THR A 186 12.28 5.08 2.43
CA THR A 186 10.84 5.01 2.21
C THR A 186 10.34 3.65 2.69
N VAL A 187 9.44 3.63 3.66
CA VAL A 187 8.81 2.38 4.13
C VAL A 187 7.91 1.83 3.04
N THR A 188 8.00 0.53 2.81
CA THR A 188 7.32 -0.18 1.70
C THR A 188 6.34 -1.23 2.20
N THR A 189 6.60 -1.81 3.37
CA THR A 189 5.76 -2.87 3.95
C THR A 189 6.01 -2.98 5.45
N MET A 190 5.00 -3.44 6.19
CA MET A 190 5.13 -3.84 7.58
C MET A 190 4.45 -5.19 7.79
N ARG A 191 5.12 -6.05 8.55
CA ARG A 191 4.60 -7.32 9.08
C ARG A 191 4.45 -7.18 10.59
N PHE A 192 3.34 -7.65 11.13
CA PHE A 192 3.06 -7.57 12.55
C PHE A 192 2.88 -8.95 13.15
N ASP A 193 3.67 -9.21 14.18
CA ASP A 193 3.74 -10.46 14.93
C ASP A 193 3.07 -10.16 16.28
N SER A 194 1.76 -9.95 16.20
CA SER A 194 1.01 -9.25 17.25
C SER A 194 0.82 -10.04 18.55
N ILE A 195 1.05 -11.35 18.54
CA ILE A 195 0.97 -12.23 19.72
C ILE A 195 2.38 -12.79 19.95
N TYR A 196 3.24 -11.99 20.60
CA TYR A 196 4.63 -12.37 20.81
C TYR A 196 4.97 -12.64 22.27
N ARG A 197 5.46 -13.84 22.54
CA ARG A 197 6.09 -14.22 23.80
C ARG A 197 7.61 -14.23 23.64
N SER A 198 8.30 -13.58 24.57
CA SER A 198 9.77 -13.51 24.54
C SER A 198 10.36 -14.93 24.51
N GLY A 199 11.02 -15.31 23.42
CA GLY A 199 11.39 -16.70 23.19
C GLY A 199 11.80 -16.94 21.75
N ARG A 200 11.63 -18.17 21.27
CA ARG A 200 11.94 -18.52 19.88
C ARG A 200 10.67 -18.42 19.03
N SER A 201 10.59 -17.39 18.19
CA SER A 201 9.56 -17.23 17.13
C SER A 201 8.12 -16.95 17.58
N GLY A 202 7.91 -16.17 18.64
CA GLY A 202 6.58 -15.66 19.02
C GLY A 202 5.73 -16.59 19.87
N GLU A 203 5.92 -17.91 19.78
CA GLU A 203 5.31 -18.94 20.65
C GLU A 203 3.80 -18.72 20.90
N ALA A 204 3.06 -18.25 19.89
CA ALA A 204 1.60 -18.18 19.91
C ALA A 204 1.00 -19.59 20.06
N GLN A 205 -0.10 -19.71 20.82
CA GLN A 205 -0.86 -20.95 20.97
C GLN A 205 -2.15 -20.86 20.16
N ASP A 206 -2.61 -21.98 19.61
CA ASP A 206 -3.89 -22.04 18.90
C ASP A 206 -5.03 -21.46 19.76
N GLY A 207 -5.75 -20.49 19.19
CA GLY A 207 -6.85 -19.77 19.84
C GLY A 207 -6.43 -18.52 20.63
N ASP A 208 -5.13 -18.24 20.77
CA ASP A 208 -4.67 -16.94 21.27
C ASP A 208 -5.22 -15.83 20.38
N THR A 209 -5.67 -14.75 21.01
CA THR A 209 -6.37 -13.66 20.31
C THR A 209 -5.78 -12.31 20.68
N MET A 210 -5.57 -11.43 19.71
CA MET A 210 -5.20 -10.02 19.90
C MET A 210 -6.21 -9.13 19.17
N TYR A 211 -6.53 -7.97 19.75
CA TYR A 211 -7.36 -6.96 19.10
C TYR A 211 -6.54 -5.69 18.90
N ILE A 212 -6.55 -5.14 17.68
CA ILE A 212 -5.84 -3.92 17.29
C ILE A 212 -6.87 -2.92 16.79
N ALA A 213 -7.07 -1.83 17.54
CA ALA A 213 -8.04 -0.80 17.19
C ALA A 213 -7.47 0.16 16.14
N TRP A 214 -6.24 0.63 16.34
CA TRP A 214 -5.57 1.53 15.40
C TRP A 214 -4.06 1.55 15.62
N MET A 215 -3.31 2.00 14.60
CA MET A 215 -1.87 2.27 14.60
C MET A 215 -1.62 3.60 13.90
N ALA A 216 -0.76 4.48 14.44
CA ALA A 216 -0.55 5.82 13.93
C ALA A 216 0.91 6.26 14.07
N PHE A 217 1.40 7.05 13.12
CA PHE A 217 2.81 7.44 12.98
C PHE A 217 3.00 8.95 13.14
N PHE A 218 4.02 9.34 13.91
CA PHE A 218 4.24 10.71 14.37
C PHE A 218 5.70 11.16 14.23
N GLU A 219 5.86 12.44 13.94
CA GLU A 219 7.17 13.11 13.96
C GLU A 219 7.75 13.19 15.38
N THR A 220 6.89 13.28 16.40
CA THR A 220 7.31 13.49 17.79
C THR A 220 6.68 12.52 18.79
N GLU A 221 7.45 12.18 19.83
CA GLU A 221 6.98 11.34 20.94
C GLU A 221 5.85 12.01 21.73
N GLU A 222 5.86 13.35 21.80
CA GLU A 222 4.84 14.12 22.52
C GLU A 222 3.48 14.00 21.82
N ASP A 223 3.44 14.10 20.49
CA ASP A 223 2.22 13.92 19.72
C ASP A 223 1.69 12.49 19.83
N ALA A 224 2.57 11.49 19.70
CA ALA A 224 2.23 10.09 19.93
C ALA A 224 1.63 9.83 21.32
N LYS A 225 2.16 10.46 22.38
CA LYS A 225 1.65 10.36 23.77
C LYS A 225 0.30 11.05 23.96
N ASN A 226 0.06 12.12 23.23
CA ASN A 226 -1.15 12.92 23.37
C ASN A 226 -2.30 12.42 22.50
N TYR A 227 -2.01 11.67 21.44
CA TYR A 227 -3.02 11.06 20.58
C TYR A 227 -3.95 10.12 21.36
N LYS A 228 -5.23 10.11 20.98
CA LYS A 228 -6.29 9.31 21.64
C LYS A 228 -6.97 8.34 20.69
N GLY A 229 -6.45 8.20 19.48
CA GLY A 229 -7.10 7.48 18.39
C GLY A 229 -7.89 8.41 17.49
N PRO A 230 -8.36 7.89 16.35
CA PRO A 230 -9.23 8.62 15.44
C PRO A 230 -10.55 9.01 16.12
N GLU A 231 -11.13 10.14 15.75
CA GLU A 231 -12.47 10.50 16.19
C GLU A 231 -13.50 9.76 15.33
N HIS A 232 -14.28 8.86 15.93
CA HIS A 232 -15.38 8.18 15.24
C HIS A 232 -16.71 8.85 15.59
N SER A 233 -17.49 9.26 14.58
CA SER A 233 -18.91 9.53 14.75
C SER A 233 -19.71 8.23 14.70
N SER A 234 -20.83 8.17 15.42
CA SER A 234 -21.74 7.01 15.39
C SER A 234 -22.37 6.71 14.02
N GLU A 235 -22.16 7.61 13.06
CA GLU A 235 -22.53 7.47 11.65
C GLU A 235 -21.28 7.87 10.85
N ARG A 236 -20.77 6.99 9.97
CA ARG A 236 -19.70 7.34 9.02
C ARG A 236 -20.16 8.61 8.30
N THR A 237 -19.35 9.68 8.32
CA THR A 237 -19.62 10.80 7.43
C THR A 237 -19.40 10.23 6.03
N PRO A 238 -20.43 10.13 5.16
CA PRO A 238 -20.21 9.64 3.81
C PRO A 238 -19.12 10.51 3.19
N GLU A 239 -18.21 9.89 2.43
CA GLU A 239 -17.43 10.58 1.39
C GLU A 239 -18.31 11.69 0.79
N PRO A 240 -17.83 12.94 0.66
CA PRO A 240 -18.66 14.06 0.29
C PRO A 240 -19.47 13.71 -0.95
N THR A 241 -20.76 13.40 -0.74
CA THR A 241 -21.64 12.92 -1.81
C THR A 241 -21.68 14.02 -2.85
N ARG A 242 -21.00 13.79 -3.98
CA ARG A 242 -21.44 14.39 -5.23
C ARG A 242 -22.88 13.92 -5.41
N ASP A 243 -23.75 14.86 -5.71
CA ASP A 243 -25.17 14.61 -5.93
C ASP A 243 -25.35 13.32 -6.75
N PRO A 244 -26.01 12.28 -6.20
CA PRO A 244 -26.19 10.99 -6.88
C PRO A 244 -26.87 11.11 -8.23
N SER A 245 -27.58 12.22 -8.49
CA SER A 245 -28.15 12.54 -9.81
C SER A 245 -27.11 12.91 -10.88
N THR A 246 -25.83 13.02 -10.50
CA THR A 246 -24.69 13.31 -11.40
C THR A 246 -23.71 12.14 -11.57
N ILE A 247 -23.90 11.05 -10.83
CA ILE A 247 -23.06 9.85 -10.92
C ILE A 247 -23.70 8.93 -11.96
N ASP A 248 -22.99 8.66 -13.06
CA ASP A 248 -23.37 7.57 -13.95
C ASP A 248 -23.11 6.25 -13.21
N MET A 249 -24.18 5.59 -12.77
CA MET A 249 -24.12 4.30 -12.07
C MET A 249 -23.78 3.15 -13.01
N LYS A 250 -23.65 3.42 -14.32
CA LYS A 250 -23.26 2.40 -15.29
C LYS A 250 -21.75 2.21 -15.29
N PRO A 251 -21.29 0.97 -15.52
CA PRO A 251 -19.89 0.73 -15.78
C PRO A 251 -19.46 1.50 -17.03
N PHE A 252 -18.32 2.18 -16.97
CA PHE A 252 -17.75 2.86 -18.14
C PHE A 252 -17.39 1.86 -19.23
N ASN A 253 -16.68 0.82 -18.82
CA ASN A 253 -16.41 -0.38 -19.61
C ASN A 253 -16.91 -1.60 -18.86
N LEU A 254 -17.67 -2.46 -19.56
CA LEU A 254 -18.15 -3.74 -19.07
C LEU A 254 -17.72 -4.81 -20.08
N LEU A 255 -16.83 -5.69 -19.63
CA LEU A 255 -16.42 -6.90 -20.31
C LEU A 255 -17.28 -8.04 -19.77
N VAL A 256 -18.10 -8.64 -20.63
CA VAL A 256 -18.89 -9.84 -20.30
C VAL A 256 -18.26 -11.02 -21.01
N PHE A 257 -17.97 -12.09 -20.29
CA PHE A 257 -17.25 -13.25 -20.80
C PHE A 257 -18.24 -14.36 -21.19
N ASP A 258 -19.06 -14.09 -22.22
CA ASP A 258 -20.21 -14.92 -22.62
C ASP A 258 -20.17 -15.44 -24.07
N THR A 259 -19.04 -15.31 -24.76
CA THR A 259 -18.86 -15.78 -26.15
C THR A 259 -17.72 -16.79 -26.27
N GLU A 260 -17.62 -17.48 -27.40
CA GLU A 260 -16.48 -18.38 -27.66
C GLU A 260 -15.19 -17.62 -28.02
N ASP A 261 -15.20 -16.28 -28.02
CA ASP A 261 -14.10 -15.45 -28.51
C ASP A 261 -13.03 -15.19 -27.43
N TYR A 262 -12.83 -16.10 -26.48
CA TYR A 262 -11.85 -15.91 -25.39
C TYR A 262 -10.42 -15.74 -25.90
N ASP A 263 -10.06 -16.39 -27.01
CA ASP A 263 -8.77 -16.24 -27.71
C ASP A 263 -8.50 -14.78 -28.14
N ASP A 264 -9.57 -14.00 -28.32
CA ASP A 264 -9.42 -12.59 -28.65
C ASP A 264 -9.07 -11.75 -27.42
N PHE A 265 -9.47 -12.11 -26.20
CA PHE A 265 -9.28 -11.25 -25.01
C PHE A 265 -7.94 -11.43 -24.30
N PHE A 266 -7.32 -12.61 -24.40
CA PHE A 266 -6.14 -12.96 -23.59
C PHE A 266 -4.88 -13.16 -24.43
N ASN A 267 -3.76 -12.64 -23.95
CA ASN A 267 -2.47 -12.80 -24.61
C ASN A 267 -1.97 -14.27 -24.51
N PRO A 268 -1.37 -14.86 -25.56
CA PRO A 268 -0.72 -16.18 -25.51
C PRO A 268 0.44 -16.31 -24.51
N THR A 269 0.90 -15.24 -23.85
CA THR A 269 1.91 -15.31 -22.78
C THR A 269 1.35 -15.67 -21.40
N SER A 270 0.05 -15.93 -21.30
CA SER A 270 -0.64 -16.31 -20.05
C SER A 270 -0.06 -17.61 -19.48
N GLN A 271 0.13 -17.67 -18.16
CA GLN A 271 0.59 -18.86 -17.45
C GLN A 271 -0.60 -19.60 -16.86
N ILE A 272 -1.40 -20.23 -17.71
CA ILE A 272 -2.55 -21.03 -17.30
C ILE A 272 -2.51 -22.38 -18.01
N SER A 273 -3.26 -23.37 -17.52
CA SER A 273 -3.37 -24.67 -18.20
C SER A 273 -4.22 -24.53 -19.45
N GLU A 274 -5.44 -24.05 -19.26
CA GLU A 274 -6.44 -23.91 -20.31
C GLU A 274 -7.40 -22.78 -19.95
N ILE A 275 -7.92 -22.10 -20.97
CA ILE A 275 -9.08 -21.22 -20.86
C ILE A 275 -10.07 -21.65 -21.93
N TYR A 276 -11.33 -21.74 -21.54
CA TYR A 276 -12.41 -22.09 -22.45
C TYR A 276 -13.71 -21.41 -22.04
N PHE A 277 -14.59 -21.24 -23.01
CA PHE A 277 -15.96 -20.82 -22.74
C PHE A 277 -16.78 -22.01 -22.21
N ASP A 278 -17.33 -21.87 -21.01
CA ASP A 278 -18.27 -22.84 -20.44
C ASP A 278 -19.70 -22.43 -20.79
N ASP A 279 -20.34 -23.14 -21.72
CA ASP A 279 -21.69 -22.84 -22.21
C ASP A 279 -22.78 -23.01 -21.14
N GLU A 280 -22.56 -23.86 -20.14
CA GLU A 280 -23.53 -24.09 -19.06
C GLU A 280 -23.49 -22.95 -18.04
N LYS A 281 -22.28 -22.54 -17.64
CA LYS A 281 -22.06 -21.45 -16.69
C LYS A 281 -22.15 -20.07 -17.34
N LYS A 282 -21.90 -19.99 -18.65
CA LYS A 282 -21.79 -18.77 -19.46
C LYS A 282 -20.76 -17.82 -18.89
N CYS A 283 -19.55 -18.34 -18.74
CA CYS A 283 -18.37 -17.65 -18.24
C CYS A 283 -17.14 -18.18 -18.96
N TYR A 284 -16.00 -17.52 -18.76
CA TYR A 284 -14.71 -18.11 -19.09
C TYR A 284 -14.25 -18.94 -17.90
N SER A 285 -14.06 -20.23 -18.13
CA SER A 285 -13.51 -21.15 -17.15
C SER A 285 -12.02 -21.30 -17.42
N ILE A 286 -11.22 -21.08 -16.39
CA ILE A 286 -9.77 -21.05 -16.46
C ILE A 286 -9.24 -22.16 -15.56
N ASP A 287 -8.60 -23.16 -16.17
CA ASP A 287 -7.96 -24.23 -15.43
C ASP A 287 -6.55 -23.80 -15.01
N VAL A 288 -6.31 -23.89 -13.71
CA VAL A 288 -5.10 -23.46 -13.05
C VAL A 288 -4.39 -24.67 -12.47
N MET A 289 -3.10 -24.83 -12.81
CA MET A 289 -2.26 -25.88 -12.25
C MET A 289 -1.59 -25.42 -10.95
N SER A 290 -1.36 -26.37 -10.06
CA SER A 290 -0.53 -26.21 -8.89
C SER A 290 0.93 -25.92 -9.25
N GLY A 291 1.59 -25.10 -8.44
CA GLY A 291 3.03 -24.84 -8.54
C GLY A 291 3.46 -23.96 -9.72
N ILE A 292 2.52 -23.30 -10.41
CA ILE A 292 2.79 -22.23 -11.36
C ILE A 292 2.33 -20.88 -10.79
N ASP A 293 2.63 -19.79 -11.51
CA ASP A 293 2.24 -18.41 -11.18
C ASP A 293 1.05 -18.01 -12.09
N PRO A 294 -0.21 -18.34 -11.73
CA PRO A 294 -1.29 -18.35 -12.67
C PRO A 294 -1.80 -16.96 -13.02
N ASN A 295 -1.51 -16.54 -14.24
CA ASN A 295 -1.86 -15.20 -14.71
C ASN A 295 -2.35 -15.18 -16.15
N VAL A 296 -3.25 -14.23 -16.42
CA VAL A 296 -3.70 -13.89 -17.76
C VAL A 296 -3.43 -12.41 -18.03
N GLU A 297 -3.00 -12.08 -19.26
CA GLU A 297 -2.82 -10.68 -19.66
C GLU A 297 -4.01 -10.21 -20.50
N LEU A 298 -4.64 -9.11 -20.08
CA LEU A 298 -5.73 -8.43 -20.77
C LEU A 298 -5.22 -7.10 -21.33
N LEU A 299 -5.41 -6.88 -22.64
CA LEU A 299 -5.00 -5.66 -23.33
C LEU A 299 -6.18 -4.68 -23.43
N PHE A 300 -6.28 -3.77 -22.46
CA PHE A 300 -7.38 -2.82 -22.39
C PHE A 300 -7.48 -1.92 -23.62
N ASP A 301 -6.35 -1.44 -24.13
CA ASP A 301 -6.27 -0.57 -25.30
C ASP A 301 -6.77 -1.24 -26.60
N MET A 302 -6.67 -2.57 -26.68
CA MET A 302 -7.13 -3.35 -27.81
C MET A 302 -8.62 -3.71 -27.72
N PHE A 303 -9.12 -4.00 -26.52
CA PHE A 303 -10.45 -4.60 -26.36
C PHE A 303 -11.53 -3.65 -25.87
N LEU A 304 -11.14 -2.53 -25.25
CA LEU A 304 -12.10 -1.55 -24.77
C LEU A 304 -12.47 -0.55 -25.89
N ASP A 305 -13.76 -0.26 -25.99
CA ASP A 305 -14.29 0.76 -26.91
C ASP A 305 -13.72 2.15 -26.57
N GLU A 306 -13.57 2.40 -25.27
CA GLU A 306 -13.07 3.65 -24.72
C GLU A 306 -11.87 3.38 -23.82
N GLU A 307 -10.80 4.14 -24.04
CA GLU A 307 -9.62 4.17 -23.17
C GLU A 307 -10.06 4.52 -21.74
N VAL A 308 -9.57 3.80 -20.72
CA VAL A 308 -9.93 4.02 -19.31
C VAL A 308 -9.07 5.14 -18.72
N PRO A 309 -9.63 6.33 -18.42
CA PRO A 309 -8.92 7.37 -17.71
C PRO A 309 -8.75 6.96 -16.24
N CYS A 310 -7.54 6.60 -15.85
CA CYS A 310 -7.22 6.12 -14.51
C CYS A 310 -7.53 7.16 -13.43
N ASP A 311 -7.50 8.45 -13.77
CA ASP A 311 -7.82 9.54 -12.85
C ASP A 311 -9.33 9.65 -12.54
N GLU A 312 -10.19 9.08 -13.39
CA GLU A 312 -11.66 9.12 -13.25
C GLU A 312 -12.26 7.79 -12.78
N TYR A 313 -11.66 6.66 -13.18
CA TYR A 313 -12.13 5.31 -12.84
C TYR A 313 -11.20 4.66 -11.86
N LYS A 314 -11.67 4.54 -10.62
CA LYS A 314 -10.89 4.15 -9.47
C LYS A 314 -11.25 2.76 -8.94
N ILE A 315 -12.30 2.14 -9.44
CA ILE A 315 -12.68 0.78 -9.05
C ILE A 315 -12.69 -0.12 -10.28
N LEU A 316 -12.03 -1.26 -10.20
CA LEU A 316 -12.22 -2.40 -11.10
C LEU A 316 -13.01 -3.47 -10.34
N GLN A 317 -14.20 -3.81 -10.81
CA GLN A 317 -14.99 -4.88 -10.27
C GLN A 317 -14.94 -6.09 -11.20
N PHE A 318 -14.93 -7.30 -10.64
CA PHE A 318 -15.16 -8.52 -11.39
C PHE A 318 -16.06 -9.48 -10.62
N ALA A 319 -16.79 -10.33 -11.34
CA ALA A 319 -17.50 -11.46 -10.73
C ALA A 319 -16.83 -12.76 -11.11
N ALA A 320 -16.57 -13.59 -10.11
CA ALA A 320 -15.94 -14.89 -10.29
C ALA A 320 -16.50 -15.93 -9.34
N ARG A 321 -16.36 -17.20 -9.71
CA ARG A 321 -16.49 -18.33 -8.79
C ARG A 321 -15.15 -19.05 -8.70
N VAL A 322 -14.74 -19.33 -7.48
CA VAL A 322 -13.43 -19.90 -7.12
C VAL A 322 -13.63 -20.89 -5.97
N ASN A 323 -12.93 -22.03 -5.99
CA ASN A 323 -12.86 -22.91 -4.83
C ASN A 323 -11.86 -22.36 -3.81
N THR A 324 -12.36 -21.63 -2.82
CA THR A 324 -11.55 -20.95 -1.79
C THR A 324 -11.22 -21.82 -0.58
N ALA A 325 -11.79 -23.04 -0.49
CA ALA A 325 -11.55 -23.97 0.61
C ALA A 325 -10.14 -24.56 0.63
N GLU A 326 -9.39 -24.45 -0.47
CA GLU A 326 -8.05 -25.07 -0.68
C GLU A 326 -6.89 -24.07 -0.52
N GLY A 327 -7.12 -22.93 0.14
CA GLY A 327 -6.07 -21.91 0.39
C GLY A 327 -5.92 -20.85 -0.72
N ASN A 328 -6.73 -20.95 -1.77
CA ASN A 328 -6.80 -19.98 -2.87
C ASN A 328 -7.63 -18.75 -2.47
N LYS A 329 -7.12 -17.93 -1.54
CA LYS A 329 -7.87 -16.84 -0.88
C LYS A 329 -7.57 -15.43 -1.40
N SER A 330 -6.57 -15.27 -2.26
CA SER A 330 -6.14 -13.95 -2.75
C SER A 330 -5.53 -14.03 -4.14
N GLY A 331 -5.69 -12.97 -4.93
CA GLY A 331 -5.05 -12.77 -6.23
C GLY A 331 -4.27 -11.46 -6.30
N SER A 332 -3.69 -11.17 -7.46
CA SER A 332 -2.92 -9.96 -7.73
C SER A 332 -3.34 -9.32 -9.04
N PHE A 333 -3.49 -8.00 -9.04
CA PHE A 333 -3.77 -7.20 -10.22
C PHE A 333 -2.58 -6.32 -10.54
N TYR A 334 -1.83 -6.70 -11.57
CA TYR A 334 -0.77 -5.87 -12.11
C TYR A 334 -1.26 -5.05 -13.29
N TYR A 335 -0.83 -3.80 -13.40
CA TYR A 335 -1.30 -2.94 -14.49
C TYR A 335 -0.19 -2.08 -15.10
N SER A 336 -0.42 -1.61 -16.32
CA SER A 336 0.40 -0.61 -16.97
C SER A 336 -0.46 0.51 -17.54
N THR A 337 0.03 1.74 -17.42
CA THR A 337 -0.58 2.94 -17.99
C THR A 337 0.39 3.61 -18.97
N ASP A 338 -0.10 4.59 -19.71
CA ASP A 338 0.74 5.43 -20.58
C ASP A 338 1.81 6.23 -19.82
N LYS A 339 1.59 6.50 -18.53
CA LYS A 339 2.54 7.16 -17.63
C LYS A 339 3.47 6.18 -16.91
N HIS A 340 3.00 4.96 -16.65
CA HIS A 340 3.70 3.95 -15.86
C HIS A 340 3.80 2.63 -16.63
N GLY A 341 4.99 2.36 -17.19
CA GLY A 341 5.26 1.17 -18.00
C GLY A 341 5.67 -0.06 -17.18
N GLY A 342 5.24 -1.24 -17.63
CA GLY A 342 5.65 -2.54 -17.07
C GLY A 342 4.78 -3.02 -15.92
N TYR A 343 5.11 -4.19 -15.37
CA TYR A 343 4.52 -4.76 -14.16
C TYR A 343 5.58 -4.75 -13.06
N ASN A 344 5.51 -3.73 -12.21
CA ASN A 344 6.45 -3.52 -11.11
C ASN A 344 5.65 -3.50 -9.81
N GLU A 345 6.31 -3.69 -8.66
CA GLU A 345 5.66 -3.68 -7.33
C GLU A 345 4.74 -2.48 -7.08
N PRO A 346 5.08 -1.22 -7.46
CA PRO A 346 4.18 -0.08 -7.30
C PRO A 346 2.91 -0.11 -8.17
N GLN A 347 2.81 -1.09 -9.08
CA GLN A 347 1.71 -1.28 -10.03
C GLN A 347 1.03 -2.63 -9.81
N ASN A 348 1.05 -3.12 -8.57
CA ASN A 348 0.35 -4.31 -8.11
C ASN A 348 -0.70 -3.93 -7.05
N ILE A 349 -1.86 -4.57 -7.10
CA ILE A 349 -2.85 -4.53 -6.03
C ILE A 349 -3.28 -5.97 -5.72
N ILE A 350 -3.13 -6.38 -4.47
CA ILE A 350 -3.64 -7.67 -3.98
C ILE A 350 -5.12 -7.52 -3.66
N TYR A 351 -5.92 -8.51 -4.03
CA TYR A 351 -7.33 -8.59 -3.72
C TYR A 351 -7.67 -9.96 -3.12
N ASN A 352 -8.72 -10.03 -2.32
CA ASN A 352 -9.09 -11.21 -1.54
C ASN A 352 -10.45 -11.79 -1.97
N TYR A 353 -10.64 -13.07 -1.69
CA TYR A 353 -11.88 -13.79 -1.90
C TYR A 353 -12.53 -14.17 -0.56
N ALA A 354 -13.87 -14.13 -0.52
CA ALA A 354 -14.61 -14.72 0.59
C ALA A 354 -14.51 -16.26 0.55
N THR A 355 -14.50 -16.91 1.72
CA THR A 355 -14.50 -18.38 1.80
C THR A 355 -15.89 -18.93 1.45
N THR A 356 -16.14 -19.16 0.17
CA THR A 356 -17.39 -19.63 -0.42
C THR A 356 -17.13 -20.40 -1.72
N ASP A 357 -18.09 -21.24 -2.12
CA ASP A 357 -18.17 -21.89 -3.44
C ASP A 357 -19.17 -21.21 -4.40
N GLU A 358 -19.81 -20.14 -3.93
CA GLU A 358 -20.73 -19.33 -4.72
C GLU A 358 -20.01 -18.29 -5.58
N ILE A 359 -20.75 -17.70 -6.53
CA ILE A 359 -20.27 -16.54 -7.28
C ILE A 359 -20.09 -15.38 -6.30
N GLN A 360 -18.93 -14.75 -6.35
CA GLN A 360 -18.56 -13.58 -5.58
C GLN A 360 -18.22 -12.42 -6.50
N VAL A 361 -18.60 -11.22 -6.07
CA VAL A 361 -18.26 -9.96 -6.73
C VAL A 361 -17.13 -9.33 -5.95
N VAL A 362 -15.99 -9.11 -6.61
CA VAL A 362 -14.77 -8.56 -6.01
C VAL A 362 -14.55 -7.16 -6.58
N ASN A 363 -14.33 -6.20 -5.68
CA ASN A 363 -13.94 -4.84 -6.03
C ASN A 363 -12.44 -4.66 -5.77
N ILE A 364 -11.69 -4.19 -6.76
CA ILE A 364 -10.30 -3.76 -6.65
C ILE A 364 -10.30 -2.23 -6.63
N ASP A 365 -9.87 -1.65 -5.51
CA ASP A 365 -9.72 -0.21 -5.39
C ASP A 365 -8.37 0.26 -5.95
N LEU A 366 -8.42 0.80 -7.15
CA LEU A 366 -7.31 1.33 -7.91
C LEU A 366 -6.91 2.75 -7.46
N SER A 367 -7.73 3.45 -6.65
CA SER A 367 -7.34 4.75 -6.10
C SER A 367 -6.13 4.64 -5.17
N ARG A 368 -5.96 3.46 -4.56
CA ARG A 368 -4.90 3.12 -3.60
C ARG A 368 -3.53 2.95 -4.25
N ALA A 369 -3.44 2.98 -5.57
CA ALA A 369 -2.17 2.86 -6.26
C ALA A 369 -1.81 4.19 -6.92
N ALA A 370 -0.82 4.91 -6.40
CA ALA A 370 -0.39 6.20 -6.94
C ALA A 370 0.00 6.12 -8.43
N ALA A 371 0.48 4.96 -8.89
CA ALA A 371 0.80 4.71 -10.29
C ALA A 371 -0.44 4.51 -11.19
N TRP A 372 -1.65 4.41 -10.62
CA TRP A 372 -2.92 4.38 -11.36
C TRP A 372 -3.31 5.79 -11.81
N SER A 373 -2.57 6.30 -12.78
CA SER A 373 -2.78 7.62 -13.38
C SER A 373 -2.56 7.60 -14.89
N GLY A 374 -3.18 8.55 -15.61
CA GLY A 374 -3.14 8.58 -17.07
C GLY A 374 -4.19 7.65 -17.68
N THR A 375 -3.81 6.89 -18.70
CA THR A 375 -4.70 5.97 -19.43
C THR A 375 -4.26 4.52 -19.22
N ALA A 376 -5.20 3.64 -18.86
CA ALA A 376 -4.90 2.21 -18.68
C ALA A 376 -4.64 1.54 -20.04
N LEU A 377 -3.53 0.81 -20.14
CA LEU A 377 -3.13 0.14 -21.38
C LEU A 377 -3.42 -1.35 -21.33
N LYS A 378 -3.00 -2.00 -20.24
CA LYS A 378 -3.14 -3.44 -20.05
C LYS A 378 -3.02 -3.84 -18.59
N CYS A 379 -3.48 -5.04 -18.27
CA CYS A 379 -3.23 -5.66 -16.99
C CYS A 379 -2.75 -7.09 -17.13
N ARG A 380 -2.02 -7.54 -16.13
CA ARG A 380 -1.79 -8.94 -15.84
C ARG A 380 -2.64 -9.27 -14.60
N PHE A 381 -3.65 -10.09 -14.82
CA PHE A 381 -4.59 -10.54 -13.80
C PHE A 381 -4.14 -11.91 -13.30
N ASP A 382 -3.62 -11.91 -12.08
CA ASP A 382 -3.20 -13.11 -11.37
C ASP A 382 -4.37 -13.52 -10.50
N MET A 383 -5.00 -14.64 -10.84
CA MET A 383 -6.16 -15.14 -10.09
C MET A 383 -5.75 -15.54 -8.67
N PHE A 384 -4.52 -16.02 -8.52
CA PHE A 384 -3.98 -16.43 -7.22
C PHE A 384 -2.57 -15.87 -7.01
N THR A 385 -2.29 -15.36 -5.81
CA THR A 385 -0.91 -14.98 -5.40
C THR A 385 0.01 -16.19 -5.28
N SER A 386 -0.58 -17.36 -5.00
CA SER A 386 0.05 -18.67 -5.12
C SER A 386 -1.04 -19.72 -5.31
N CYS A 387 -0.78 -20.74 -6.14
CA CYS A 387 -1.72 -21.84 -6.35
C CYS A 387 -1.06 -23.16 -5.95
N ASN A 388 -1.55 -23.75 -4.87
CA ASN A 388 -0.95 -24.93 -4.25
C ASN A 388 -1.60 -26.24 -4.71
N GLU A 389 -2.79 -26.17 -5.33
CA GLU A 389 -3.56 -27.31 -5.82
C GLU A 389 -4.20 -26.95 -7.16
N ASP A 390 -4.34 -27.93 -8.05
CA ASP A 390 -5.01 -27.73 -9.35
C ASP A 390 -6.46 -27.31 -9.10
N THR A 391 -6.91 -26.23 -9.74
CA THR A 391 -8.24 -25.65 -9.50
C THR A 391 -8.81 -25.00 -10.76
N THR A 392 -10.06 -24.55 -10.68
CA THR A 392 -10.73 -23.81 -11.75
C THR A 392 -11.18 -22.44 -11.26
N PHE A 393 -10.99 -21.42 -12.10
CA PHE A 393 -11.46 -20.07 -11.88
C PHE A 393 -12.50 -19.70 -12.95
N ASP A 394 -13.75 -19.50 -12.54
CA ASP A 394 -14.84 -19.14 -13.45
C ASP A 394 -15.04 -17.61 -13.43
N LEU A 395 -14.70 -16.91 -14.51
CA LEU A 395 -14.77 -15.45 -14.64
C LEU A 395 -15.98 -15.01 -15.48
N TYR A 396 -16.88 -14.21 -14.89
CA TYR A 396 -18.16 -13.82 -15.51
C TYR A 396 -18.12 -12.44 -16.16
N TYR A 397 -17.58 -11.44 -15.46
CA TYR A 397 -17.40 -10.09 -16.00
C TYR A 397 -16.24 -9.35 -15.35
N MET A 398 -15.80 -8.29 -16.02
CA MET A 398 -14.91 -7.24 -15.48
C MET A 398 -15.45 -5.85 -15.86
N ALA A 399 -15.43 -4.90 -14.93
CA ALA A 399 -16.03 -3.58 -15.13
C ALA A 399 -15.31 -2.45 -14.37
N PHE A 400 -15.23 -1.26 -14.99
CA PHE A 400 -14.65 -0.07 -14.37
C PHE A 400 -15.70 0.91 -13.88
N PHE A 401 -15.52 1.40 -12.65
CA PHE A 401 -16.39 2.37 -12.00
C PHE A 401 -15.59 3.56 -11.45
N SER A 402 -16.26 4.71 -11.38
CA SER A 402 -15.67 5.92 -10.82
C SER A 402 -15.52 5.85 -9.30
N ASN A 403 -16.35 5.07 -8.62
CA ASN A 403 -16.36 4.90 -7.17
C ASN A 403 -17.06 3.58 -6.78
N LYS A 404 -16.92 3.22 -5.50
CA LYS A 404 -17.46 1.97 -4.95
C LYS A 404 -18.98 1.95 -4.92
N ASP A 405 -19.65 3.06 -4.62
CA ASP A 405 -21.13 3.12 -4.62
C ASP A 405 -21.74 2.72 -5.97
N ALA A 406 -21.13 3.19 -7.07
CA ALA A 406 -21.55 2.80 -8.42
C ALA A 406 -21.30 1.31 -8.69
N ALA A 407 -20.16 0.78 -8.23
CA ALA A 407 -19.82 -0.64 -8.36
C ALA A 407 -20.79 -1.53 -7.55
N ASP A 408 -21.11 -1.16 -6.31
CA ASP A 408 -22.01 -1.90 -5.43
C ASP A 408 -23.46 -1.85 -5.94
N ALA A 409 -23.90 -0.70 -6.45
CA ALA A 409 -25.20 -0.58 -7.11
C ALA A 409 -25.31 -1.50 -8.33
N PHE A 410 -24.25 -1.57 -9.14
CA PHE A 410 -24.20 -2.49 -10.28
C PHE A 410 -24.19 -3.96 -9.83
N ALA A 411 -23.43 -4.31 -8.79
CA ALA A 411 -23.41 -5.67 -8.25
C ALA A 411 -24.80 -6.12 -7.76
N ALA A 412 -25.52 -5.24 -7.07
CA ALA A 412 -26.89 -5.49 -6.64
C ALA A 412 -27.85 -5.66 -7.84
N GLU A 413 -27.71 -4.82 -8.87
CA GLU A 413 -28.50 -4.93 -10.10
C GLU A 413 -28.19 -6.24 -10.86
N TYR A 414 -26.92 -6.64 -10.92
CA TYR A 414 -26.46 -7.89 -11.52
C TYR A 414 -27.03 -9.10 -10.79
N ALA A 415 -27.03 -9.08 -9.46
CA ALA A 415 -27.62 -10.13 -8.63
C ALA A 415 -29.15 -10.23 -8.80
N GLU A 416 -29.86 -9.10 -8.91
CA GLU A 416 -31.32 -9.08 -9.08
C GLU A 416 -31.76 -9.51 -10.48
N LYS A 417 -31.15 -8.92 -11.51
CA LYS A 417 -31.60 -9.07 -12.90
C LYS A 417 -30.94 -10.25 -13.61
N GLY A 418 -29.84 -10.76 -13.04
CA GLY A 418 -28.99 -11.75 -13.67
C GLY A 418 -28.26 -11.18 -14.89
N ARG A 419 -27.32 -11.98 -15.39
CA ARG A 419 -26.45 -11.58 -16.51
C ARG A 419 -27.21 -11.17 -17.78
N ASP A 420 -28.36 -11.80 -18.06
CA ASP A 420 -29.07 -11.62 -19.34
C ASP A 420 -29.59 -10.17 -19.52
N ALA A 421 -29.63 -9.38 -18.45
CA ALA A 421 -29.94 -7.96 -18.49
C ALA A 421 -28.76 -7.07 -18.96
N PHE A 422 -27.55 -7.63 -19.05
CA PHE A 422 -26.30 -6.94 -19.39
C PHE A 422 -25.64 -7.60 -20.60
N PRO A 423 -26.12 -7.32 -21.83
CA PRO A 423 -25.55 -7.92 -23.03
C PRO A 423 -24.09 -7.49 -23.20
N ALA A 424 -23.24 -8.40 -23.65
CA ALA A 424 -21.87 -8.09 -24.05
C ALA A 424 -21.84 -6.87 -25.00
N LYS A 425 -20.92 -5.93 -24.73
CA LYS A 425 -20.57 -4.92 -25.73
C LYS A 425 -19.70 -5.58 -26.81
N PRO A 426 -19.86 -5.23 -28.10
CA PRO A 426 -18.97 -5.71 -29.14
C PRO A 426 -17.56 -5.16 -28.90
N THR A 427 -16.59 -6.06 -28.74
CA THR A 427 -15.15 -5.77 -28.68
C THR A 427 -14.69 -5.12 -29.99
N LYS A 428 -13.74 -4.17 -29.92
CA LYS A 428 -12.98 -3.79 -31.12
C LYS A 428 -12.21 -5.03 -31.59
N ALA A 429 -12.43 -5.45 -32.84
CA ALA A 429 -11.63 -6.51 -33.43
C ALA A 429 -10.14 -6.10 -33.40
N PRO A 430 -9.20 -7.02 -33.08
CA PRO A 430 -7.77 -6.75 -33.16
C PRO A 430 -7.45 -6.20 -34.56
N THR A 431 -6.83 -5.03 -34.63
CA THR A 431 -6.33 -4.55 -35.92
C THR A 431 -5.24 -5.54 -36.33
N ALA A 432 -5.50 -6.30 -37.40
CA ALA A 432 -4.58 -7.29 -37.93
C ALA A 432 -3.17 -6.72 -38.02
N ALA A 433 -2.19 -7.47 -37.52
CA ALA A 433 -0.77 -7.11 -37.61
C ALA A 433 -0.44 -6.64 -39.04
N PRO A 434 0.47 -5.65 -39.22
CA PRO A 434 0.79 -5.11 -40.54
C PRO A 434 1.12 -6.26 -41.49
N THR A 435 0.30 -6.40 -42.53
CA THR A 435 0.47 -7.44 -43.56
C THR A 435 1.90 -7.34 -44.10
N GLU A 436 2.64 -8.45 -44.05
CA GLU A 436 3.92 -8.55 -44.74
C GLU A 436 3.74 -8.08 -46.19
N LYS A 437 4.46 -7.02 -46.54
CA LYS A 437 4.46 -6.49 -47.90
C LYS A 437 4.90 -7.61 -48.85
N PRO A 438 4.20 -7.85 -49.97
CA PRO A 438 4.50 -8.99 -50.83
C PRO A 438 5.96 -8.98 -51.30
N THR A 439 6.63 -10.12 -51.10
CA THR A 439 7.92 -10.42 -51.71
C THR A 439 7.71 -10.59 -53.22
N GLU A 440 8.11 -9.60 -54.01
CA GLU A 440 8.32 -9.80 -55.45
C GLU A 440 9.75 -10.32 -55.70
N ALA A 441 9.81 -11.50 -56.31
CA ALA A 441 11.02 -12.15 -56.80
C ALA A 441 11.54 -11.47 -58.11
N PRO A 442 12.79 -11.74 -58.54
CA PRO A 442 13.72 -10.72 -59.04
C PRO A 442 13.71 -10.49 -60.55
N ALA A 443 14.13 -9.29 -60.97
CA ALA A 443 14.62 -9.04 -62.33
C ALA A 443 15.78 -8.00 -62.38
N THR A 444 16.96 -8.56 -62.65
CA THR A 444 18.20 -8.07 -63.28
C THR A 444 18.30 -6.65 -63.87
N ALA A 445 19.35 -5.95 -63.41
CA ALA A 445 20.39 -5.15 -64.13
C ALA A 445 19.98 -4.10 -65.20
N VAL A 446 20.49 -2.86 -65.12
CA VAL A 446 21.81 -2.38 -65.60
C VAL A 446 21.98 -0.86 -65.33
N SER A 447 23.19 -0.56 -64.86
CA SER A 447 24.07 0.63 -64.81
C SER A 447 23.76 2.03 -65.38
N ALA A 448 24.50 2.96 -64.74
CA ALA A 448 25.17 4.19 -65.22
C ALA A 448 24.37 5.50 -65.06
N THR A 449 24.90 6.64 -64.59
CA THR A 449 26.25 7.10 -64.21
C THR A 449 26.13 8.49 -63.53
N ASP A 450 27.12 8.84 -62.71
CA ASP A 450 27.66 10.21 -62.44
C ASP A 450 26.79 11.25 -61.69
N ALA A 451 27.27 12.03 -60.71
CA ALA A 451 28.62 12.28 -60.20
C ALA A 451 28.62 12.91 -58.78
N LEU A 452 29.54 12.40 -57.94
CA LEU A 452 30.52 13.09 -57.07
C LEU A 452 30.09 14.14 -56.01
N LYS A 453 30.33 13.82 -54.73
CA LYS A 453 31.54 14.16 -53.92
C LYS A 453 31.34 13.64 -52.47
N VAL A 454 32.01 12.56 -52.03
CA VAL A 454 33.35 12.49 -51.38
C VAL A 454 33.50 13.54 -50.26
N THR A 455 33.48 13.16 -48.99
CA THR A 455 34.66 12.59 -48.28
C THR A 455 34.28 11.63 -47.15
N ASP A 456 35.07 10.55 -47.08
CA ASP A 456 34.98 9.40 -46.19
C ASP A 456 35.60 9.61 -44.80
N ALA A 457 34.96 9.01 -43.77
CA ALA A 457 35.45 7.99 -42.83
C ALA A 457 36.75 8.25 -41.97
N PRO A 458 37.11 7.45 -40.93
CA PRO A 458 36.57 6.12 -40.60
C PRO A 458 36.36 5.72 -39.12
N LYS A 459 35.60 4.62 -39.02
CA LYS A 459 35.44 3.56 -38.02
C LYS A 459 36.59 3.30 -37.02
N THR A 460 36.21 2.75 -35.86
CA THR A 460 36.62 1.43 -35.29
C THR A 460 35.74 1.15 -34.05
N THR A 461 34.85 0.15 -33.99
CA THR A 461 34.99 -1.28 -33.58
C THR A 461 35.92 -1.58 -32.40
N GLY A 462 35.41 -2.26 -31.36
CA GLY A 462 36.23 -3.02 -30.40
C GLY A 462 35.65 -3.16 -28.97
N GLU A 463 35.10 -4.34 -28.69
CA GLU A 463 35.02 -5.17 -27.47
C GLU A 463 35.26 -4.67 -26.01
N ALA A 464 34.67 -5.48 -25.12
CA ALA A 464 34.61 -5.50 -23.65
C ALA A 464 35.87 -5.12 -22.86
N GLY A 465 35.64 -4.54 -21.67
CA GLY A 465 36.65 -4.36 -20.64
C GLY A 465 36.07 -3.73 -19.38
N ASN A 466 36.06 -4.51 -18.30
CA ASN A 466 35.74 -4.14 -16.92
C ASN A 466 36.81 -3.17 -16.37
N GLU A 467 36.43 -2.06 -15.74
CA GLU A 467 37.16 -1.46 -14.60
C GLU A 467 36.43 -0.23 -14.01
N THR A 468 36.46 -0.19 -12.68
CA THR A 468 36.01 0.82 -11.72
C THR A 468 36.68 2.19 -11.93
N LYS A 469 35.95 3.30 -11.72
CA LYS A 469 36.28 4.40 -10.77
C LYS A 469 35.40 5.66 -10.86
N GLU A 470 35.11 6.17 -9.67
CA GLU A 470 35.07 7.58 -9.25
C GLU A 470 34.16 8.61 -9.96
N THR A 471 33.16 9.03 -9.18
CA THR A 471 32.76 10.42 -8.89
C THR A 471 32.84 11.46 -10.01
N ALA A 472 31.66 11.90 -10.45
CA ALA A 472 31.46 13.25 -10.98
C ALA A 472 30.33 13.94 -10.21
N LYS A 473 30.71 14.89 -9.34
CA LYS A 473 29.83 15.93 -8.81
C LYS A 473 29.12 16.62 -9.97
N LYS A 474 27.78 16.69 -9.92
CA LYS A 474 27.01 17.58 -10.77
C LYS A 474 26.42 18.68 -9.91
N ASP A 475 27.06 19.84 -9.97
CA ASP A 475 26.53 21.11 -9.48
C ASP A 475 25.19 21.39 -10.19
N ASN A 476 24.09 21.48 -9.44
CA ASN A 476 22.88 22.16 -9.90
C ASN A 476 22.54 23.27 -8.90
N LYS A 477 23.05 24.46 -9.22
CA LYS A 477 22.52 25.74 -8.76
C LYS A 477 21.07 25.83 -9.24
N TRP A 478 20.11 25.89 -8.33
CA TRP A 478 18.87 26.69 -8.37
C TRP A 478 17.95 26.24 -7.23
N LEU A 479 17.91 27.00 -6.12
CA LEU A 479 16.76 27.15 -5.18
C LEU A 479 17.18 28.04 -3.99
N VAL A 480 17.25 29.36 -4.24
CA VAL A 480 17.12 30.42 -3.21
C VAL A 480 16.31 31.51 -3.90
N PRO A 481 15.03 31.71 -3.53
CA PRO A 481 14.72 32.66 -2.46
C PRO A 481 13.38 32.39 -1.73
N VAL A 482 13.41 31.69 -0.58
CA VAL A 482 12.30 31.73 0.40
C VAL A 482 12.79 32.00 1.83
N VAL A 483 14.08 31.75 2.12
CA VAL A 483 14.62 31.85 3.50
C VAL A 483 14.98 33.28 3.95
N ILE A 484 15.05 34.27 3.04
CA ILE A 484 15.44 35.64 3.41
C ILE A 484 14.28 36.43 4.06
N GLY A 485 13.02 36.03 3.83
CA GLY A 485 11.85 36.72 4.41
C GLY A 485 11.71 36.54 5.93
N ALA A 486 11.91 35.31 6.43
CA ALA A 486 11.68 34.98 7.84
C ALA A 486 12.76 35.58 8.77
N VAL A 487 14.02 35.61 8.33
CA VAL A 487 15.15 36.13 9.15
C VAL A 487 15.06 37.66 9.31
N VAL A 488 14.58 38.39 8.30
CA VAL A 488 14.42 39.85 8.37
C VAL A 488 13.26 40.24 9.30
N VAL A 489 12.18 39.45 9.33
CA VAL A 489 11.03 39.70 10.23
C VAL A 489 11.39 39.40 11.69
N ALA A 490 12.10 38.30 11.96
CA ALA A 490 12.55 37.97 13.32
C ALA A 490 13.52 39.01 13.89
N ALA A 491 14.46 39.52 13.07
CA ALA A 491 15.39 40.56 13.48
C ALA A 491 14.69 41.92 13.74
N ALA A 492 13.66 42.26 12.96
CA ALA A 492 12.89 43.48 13.15
C ALA A 492 12.04 43.43 14.44
N VAL A 493 11.44 42.27 14.74
CA VAL A 493 10.68 42.05 15.99
C VAL A 493 11.60 42.08 17.21
N ALA A 494 12.77 41.42 17.15
CA ALA A 494 13.75 41.47 18.24
C ALA A 494 14.27 42.90 18.48
N ALA A 495 14.55 43.66 17.42
CA ALA A 495 14.97 45.06 17.55
C ALA A 495 13.86 45.95 18.15
N ALA A 496 12.60 45.75 17.78
CA ALA A 496 11.47 46.47 18.35
C ALA A 496 11.29 46.19 19.85
N VAL A 497 11.47 44.94 20.29
CA VAL A 497 11.41 44.54 21.71
C VAL A 497 12.57 45.13 22.53
N ILE A 498 13.78 45.19 21.95
CA ILE A 498 14.95 45.80 22.62
C ILE A 498 14.81 47.32 22.75
N VAL A 499 14.25 48.00 21.74
CA VAL A 499 14.00 49.45 21.81
C VAL A 499 12.86 49.77 22.77
N ALA A 500 11.81 48.94 22.83
CA ALA A 500 10.71 49.10 23.79
C ALA A 500 11.14 48.85 25.24
N SER A 501 12.05 47.90 25.49
CA SER A 501 12.59 47.62 26.83
C SER A 501 13.59 48.68 27.32
N LYS A 502 14.35 49.32 26.43
CA LYS A 502 15.23 50.46 26.80
C LYS A 502 14.48 51.75 27.10
N LYS A 503 13.29 51.98 26.53
CA LYS A 503 12.45 53.15 26.86
C LYS A 503 11.75 53.07 28.22
N LYS A 504 11.68 51.90 28.87
CA LYS A 504 11.11 51.74 30.23
C LYS A 504 12.13 51.93 31.37
N LYS A 505 13.41 52.18 31.07
CA LYS A 505 14.49 52.39 32.07
C LYS A 505 15.07 53.81 32.10
N LYS A 506 14.30 54.83 31.70
CA LYS A 506 14.60 56.23 32.04
C LYS A 506 13.41 56.89 32.70
#